data_AF-A0A8J5P4G8-F1
#
_entry.id   AF-A0A8J5P4G8-F1
#
_cell.length_a   1.000
_cell.length_b   1.000
_cell.length_c   1.000
_cell.angle_alpha   90.00
_cell.angle_beta   90.00
_cell.angle_gamma   90.00
#
_symmetry.space_group_name_H-M   'P 1'
#
loop_
_entity.id
_entity.type
_entity.pdbx_description
1 polymer ?
#
loop_
_entity_poly.entity_id
_entity_poly.type
_entity_poly.pdbx_seq_one_letter_code
_entity_poly.pdbx_strand_id
1 'polypeptide(L)'
;MILFSPLSSFDFGNLRSLYLAWGGAQIPEESLRIIGQLISLEQLSLSAGKTSGWQHQWLVDHDELRQHLRQLQGLTKLALVRDTYPIPLPRLPPETYYEMRFADSEEREDAEARPDIDMDQDTESEAQEGESLLRDMEELWERAHRNRMLDQAEKYVAIFPKLEWMFCGQRPMGFIETLEGSRAVPLTQGRDECRTYRQAIFRGSC
;
A
#
# COMPACT_ATOMS: atom_id res chain seq x y z
N MET A 1 11.48 14.62 -18.22
CA MET A 1 12.73 14.15 -17.61
C MET A 1 13.13 15.16 -16.54
N ILE A 2 12.67 14.98 -15.30
CA ILE A 2 13.18 15.75 -14.17
C ILE A 2 14.43 15.02 -13.72
N LEU A 3 15.59 15.59 -14.04
CA LEU A 3 16.89 15.11 -13.58
C LEU A 3 16.97 15.35 -12.08
N PHE A 4 17.02 14.27 -11.28
CA PHE A 4 17.39 14.30 -9.86
C PHE A 4 18.89 14.58 -9.63
N SER A 5 19.60 15.10 -10.63
CA SER A 5 21.01 15.50 -10.55
C SER A 5 21.40 16.45 -9.40
N PRO A 6 20.51 17.26 -8.78
CA PRO A 6 20.91 18.05 -7.61
C PRO A 6 21.02 17.23 -6.33
N LEU A 7 20.37 16.06 -6.22
CA LEU A 7 20.34 15.33 -4.93
C LEU A 7 21.72 14.77 -4.53
N SER A 8 22.61 14.56 -5.49
CA SER A 8 23.97 14.06 -5.22
C SER A 8 24.95 15.14 -4.74
N SER A 9 24.62 16.43 -4.84
CA SER A 9 25.52 17.54 -4.47
C SER A 9 25.20 18.18 -3.12
N PHE A 10 24.11 17.79 -2.46
CA PHE A 10 23.68 18.35 -1.18
C PHE A 10 23.61 17.26 -0.12
N ASP A 11 24.04 17.58 1.09
CA ASP A 11 23.90 16.72 2.26
C ASP A 11 22.45 16.79 2.76
N PHE A 12 21.69 15.72 2.57
CA PHE A 12 20.31 15.57 3.05
C PHE A 12 20.23 14.82 4.38
N GLY A 13 21.30 14.78 5.19
CA GLY A 13 21.30 14.05 6.48
C GLY A 13 20.22 14.48 7.49
N ASN A 14 19.59 15.65 7.29
CA ASN A 14 18.47 16.13 8.09
C ASN A 14 17.09 15.94 7.44
N LEU A 15 17.01 15.37 6.23
CA LEU A 15 15.75 15.11 5.56
C LEU A 15 15.05 13.93 6.25
N ARG A 16 13.92 14.19 6.89
CA ARG A 16 13.14 13.20 7.65
C ARG A 16 11.89 12.73 6.90
N SER A 17 11.29 13.60 6.09
CA SER A 17 10.08 13.29 5.34
C SER A 17 10.27 13.62 3.87
N LEU A 18 9.89 12.68 3.00
CA LEU A 18 9.93 12.85 1.55
C LEU A 18 8.63 12.40 0.91
N TYR A 19 8.05 13.26 0.08
CA TYR A 19 6.90 12.98 -0.75
C TYR A 19 7.25 13.23 -2.21
N LEU A 20 7.10 12.22 -3.06
CA LEU A 20 7.36 12.32 -4.49
C LEU A 20 6.24 11.66 -5.30
N ALA A 21 5.87 12.33 -6.38
CA ALA A 21 4.86 11.84 -7.32
C ALA A 21 5.41 11.91 -8.75
N TRP A 22 5.36 10.79 -9.47
CA TRP A 22 5.75 10.71 -10.89
C TRP A 22 4.50 10.69 -11.76
N GLY A 23 4.50 11.48 -12.84
CA GLY A 23 3.38 11.47 -13.79
C GLY A 23 3.33 10.23 -14.70
N GLY A 24 4.42 9.44 -14.76
CA GLY A 24 4.45 8.17 -15.47
C GLY A 24 3.94 7.03 -14.60
N ALA A 25 3.44 5.94 -15.21
CA ALA A 25 2.88 4.78 -14.50
C ALA A 25 3.90 4.00 -13.64
N GLN A 26 5.18 4.34 -13.72
CA GLN A 26 6.27 3.71 -12.99
C GLN A 26 7.22 4.75 -12.41
N ILE A 27 7.87 4.40 -11.31
CA ILE A 27 8.97 5.16 -10.72
C ILE A 27 10.27 4.64 -11.34
N PRO A 28 11.14 5.50 -11.92
CA PRO A 28 12.40 5.03 -12.47
C PRO A 28 13.30 4.40 -11.40
N GLU A 29 13.92 3.26 -11.70
CA GLU A 29 14.85 2.53 -10.81
C GLU A 29 15.94 3.46 -10.23
N GLU A 30 16.51 4.33 -11.06
CA GLU A 30 17.53 5.30 -10.62
C GLU A 30 17.00 6.24 -9.53
N SER A 31 15.73 6.63 -9.60
CA SER A 31 15.10 7.43 -8.54
C SER A 31 14.97 6.63 -7.24
N LEU A 32 14.58 5.35 -7.31
CA LEU A 32 14.51 4.47 -6.14
C LEU A 32 15.89 4.28 -5.50
N ARG A 33 16.93 4.10 -6.32
CA ARG A 33 18.33 3.98 -5.87
C ARG A 33 18.80 5.23 -5.12
N ILE A 34 18.50 6.42 -5.64
CA ILE A 34 18.84 7.69 -4.97
C ILE A 34 18.06 7.82 -3.66
N ILE A 35 16.76 7.52 -3.66
CA ILE A 35 15.93 7.59 -2.44
C ILE A 35 16.47 6.65 -1.36
N GLY A 36 16.88 5.43 -1.73
CA GLY A 36 17.48 4.46 -0.82
C GLY A 36 18.75 4.95 -0.12
N GLN A 37 19.45 5.95 -0.67
CA GLN A 37 20.65 6.54 -0.06
C GLN A 37 20.31 7.63 0.98
N LEU A 38 19.06 8.07 1.06
CA LEU A 38 18.59 9.08 2.02
C LEU A 38 18.29 8.42 3.38
N ILE A 39 19.30 7.81 3.99
CA ILE A 39 19.19 6.97 5.21
C ILE A 39 18.58 7.67 6.42
N SER A 40 18.49 8.99 6.38
CA SER A 40 17.93 9.82 7.42
C SER A 40 16.41 9.96 7.35
N LEU A 41 15.77 9.38 6.32
CA LEU A 41 14.33 9.39 6.16
C LEU A 41 13.63 8.54 7.22
N GLU A 42 12.62 9.14 7.83
CA GLU A 42 11.65 8.50 8.72
C GLU A 42 10.31 8.32 8.03
N GLN A 43 9.95 9.18 7.07
CA GLN A 43 8.66 9.14 6.38
C GLN A 43 8.87 9.22 4.87
N LEU A 44 8.31 8.25 4.15
CA LEU A 44 8.38 8.18 2.70
C LEU A 44 6.99 7.98 2.11
N SER A 45 6.63 8.83 1.16
CA SER A 45 5.42 8.67 0.37
C SER A 45 5.76 8.75 -1.11
N LEU A 46 5.38 7.70 -1.84
CA LEU A 46 5.62 7.54 -3.26
C LEU A 46 4.28 7.42 -3.98
N SER A 47 4.21 7.99 -5.18
CA SER A 47 3.07 7.84 -6.07
C SER A 47 3.51 7.86 -7.52
N ALA A 48 2.87 7.05 -8.37
CA ALA A 48 3.08 7.09 -9.81
C ALA A 48 1.74 7.10 -10.58
N GLY A 49 1.80 7.52 -11.83
CA GLY A 49 0.66 7.65 -12.73
C GLY A 49 -0.07 8.99 -12.64
N LYS A 50 -1.28 9.03 -13.19
CA LYS A 50 -2.16 10.20 -13.09
C LYS A 50 -2.37 10.58 -11.63
N THR A 51 -2.20 11.85 -11.29
CA THR A 51 -2.32 12.35 -9.90
C THR A 51 -3.77 12.51 -9.43
N SER A 52 -4.74 12.42 -10.34
CA SER A 52 -6.17 12.56 -10.07
C SER A 52 -7.02 11.61 -10.92
N GLY A 53 -8.29 11.45 -10.53
CA GLY A 53 -9.25 10.54 -11.18
C GLY A 53 -9.32 9.16 -10.53
N TRP A 54 -10.22 8.33 -11.05
CA TRP A 54 -10.51 6.99 -10.52
C TRP A 54 -9.45 5.93 -10.89
N GLN A 55 -8.73 6.11 -12.00
CA GLN A 55 -7.74 5.15 -12.50
C GLN A 55 -6.45 5.13 -11.67
N HIS A 56 -6.12 4.00 -11.09
CA HIS A 56 -4.86 3.77 -10.39
C HIS A 56 -3.90 3.07 -11.35
N GLN A 57 -2.82 3.72 -11.77
CA GLN A 57 -1.97 3.22 -12.87
C GLN A 57 -0.65 2.61 -12.39
N TRP A 58 -0.31 2.84 -11.13
CA TRP A 58 0.97 2.39 -10.62
C TRP A 58 0.88 0.93 -10.21
N LEU A 59 1.23 0.03 -11.13
CA LEU A 59 1.43 -1.37 -10.81
C LEU A 59 2.72 -1.48 -10.00
N VAL A 60 2.59 -1.71 -8.69
CA VAL A 60 3.74 -1.68 -7.78
C VAL A 60 4.53 -2.98 -7.88
N ASP A 61 5.81 -2.87 -8.20
CA ASP A 61 6.78 -3.93 -7.92
C ASP A 61 7.28 -3.78 -6.47
N HIS A 62 6.66 -4.53 -5.58
CA HIS A 62 7.00 -4.47 -4.16
C HIS A 62 8.39 -5.02 -3.85
N ASP A 63 8.87 -5.99 -4.64
CA ASP A 63 10.20 -6.57 -4.45
C ASP A 63 11.29 -5.59 -4.85
N GLU A 64 11.11 -4.89 -5.99
CA GLU A 64 11.98 -3.79 -6.42
C GLU A 64 12.03 -2.69 -5.35
N LEU A 65 10.87 -2.22 -4.86
CA LEU A 65 10.83 -1.21 -3.80
C LEU A 65 11.59 -1.65 -2.55
N ARG A 66 11.34 -2.87 -2.05
CA ARG A 66 12.03 -3.41 -0.88
C ARG A 66 13.54 -3.49 -1.11
N GLN A 67 13.96 -3.96 -2.28
CA GLN A 67 15.37 -4.10 -2.64
C GLN A 67 16.10 -2.75 -2.64
N HIS A 68 15.53 -1.72 -3.28
CA HIS A 68 16.19 -0.42 -3.39
C HIS A 68 16.12 0.41 -2.10
N LEU A 69 15.04 0.26 -1.33
CA LEU A 69 14.80 1.07 -0.14
C LEU A 69 15.36 0.46 1.15
N ARG A 70 15.83 -0.80 1.14
CA ARG A 70 16.31 -1.53 2.34
C ARG A 70 17.30 -0.78 3.25
N GLN A 71 18.03 0.22 2.75
CA GLN A 71 18.98 0.97 3.57
C GLN A 71 18.29 2.00 4.49
N LEU A 72 17.01 2.29 4.28
CA LEU A 72 16.20 3.22 5.07
C LEU A 72 15.79 2.61 6.42
N GLN A 73 16.76 2.19 7.23
CA GLN A 73 16.55 1.52 8.52
C GLN A 73 15.89 2.44 9.58
N GLY A 74 15.85 3.75 9.32
CA GLY A 74 15.15 4.74 10.12
C GLY A 74 13.67 4.93 9.75
N LEU A 75 13.18 4.28 8.68
CA LEU A 75 11.85 4.51 8.14
C LEU A 75 10.76 4.03 9.10
N THR A 76 9.93 4.94 9.57
CA THR A 76 8.79 4.69 10.46
C THR A 76 7.47 4.67 9.72
N LYS A 77 7.35 5.38 8.60
CA LYS A 77 6.11 5.49 7.81
C LYS A 77 6.38 5.35 6.32
N LEU A 78 5.66 4.44 5.66
CA LEU A 78 5.71 4.24 4.22
C LEU A 78 4.32 4.32 3.60
N ALA A 79 4.13 5.19 2.59
CA ALA A 79 2.90 5.26 1.82
C ALA A 79 3.16 5.03 0.33
N LEU A 80 2.50 4.02 -0.23
CA LEU A 80 2.41 3.78 -1.66
C LEU A 80 1.01 4.25 -2.09
N VAL A 81 0.96 5.39 -2.78
CA VAL A 81 -0.29 6.08 -3.10
C VAL A 81 -0.58 5.96 -4.58
N ARG A 82 -1.83 5.68 -4.93
CA ARG A 82 -2.30 5.42 -6.30
C ARG A 82 -1.77 4.12 -6.92
N ASP A 83 -1.39 3.19 -6.07
CA ASP A 83 -1.01 1.84 -6.44
C ASP A 83 -2.22 1.03 -6.94
N THR A 84 -1.96 0.10 -7.84
CA THR A 84 -2.92 -0.90 -8.35
C THR A 84 -2.26 -2.27 -8.43
N TYR A 85 -3.07 -3.30 -8.68
CA TYR A 85 -2.65 -4.70 -8.65
C TYR A 85 -3.11 -5.46 -9.88
N PRO A 86 -2.46 -6.60 -10.19
CA PRO A 86 -2.91 -7.47 -11.28
C PRO A 86 -4.33 -7.98 -11.02
N ILE A 87 -5.11 -8.11 -12.09
CA ILE A 87 -6.38 -8.81 -12.10
C ILE A 87 -6.11 -10.20 -12.67
N PRO A 88 -6.70 -11.28 -12.14
CA PRO A 88 -6.54 -12.65 -12.66
C PRO A 88 -7.26 -12.87 -14.02
N LEU A 89 -7.33 -11.82 -14.85
CA LEU A 89 -7.90 -11.81 -16.18
C LEU A 89 -6.91 -11.13 -17.14
N PRO A 90 -6.14 -11.90 -17.94
CA PRO A 90 -5.00 -11.39 -18.73
C PRO A 90 -5.29 -10.25 -19.73
N ARG A 91 -6.57 -9.97 -20.01
CA ARG A 91 -6.99 -8.94 -20.96
C ARG A 91 -7.46 -7.65 -20.29
N LEU A 92 -7.60 -7.63 -18.97
CA LEU A 92 -8.05 -6.45 -18.27
C LEU A 92 -6.86 -5.60 -17.83
N PRO A 93 -6.95 -4.27 -18.02
CA PRO A 93 -5.93 -3.35 -17.55
C PRO A 93 -5.88 -3.34 -16.02
N PRO A 94 -4.68 -3.35 -15.38
CA PRO A 94 -4.54 -3.24 -13.92
C PRO A 94 -5.26 -2.02 -13.34
N GLU A 95 -5.47 -0.97 -14.12
CA GLU A 95 -6.21 0.23 -13.74
C GLU A 95 -7.64 -0.03 -13.26
N THR A 96 -8.23 -1.15 -13.69
CA THR A 96 -9.60 -1.53 -13.35
C THR A 96 -9.70 -2.41 -12.10
N TYR A 97 -8.59 -2.69 -11.42
CA TYR A 97 -8.52 -3.62 -10.28
C TYR A 97 -9.55 -3.30 -9.19
N TYR A 98 -9.58 -2.05 -8.72
CA TYR A 98 -10.51 -1.61 -7.67
C TYR A 98 -11.97 -1.45 -8.12
N GLU A 99 -12.20 -1.37 -9.43
CA GLU A 99 -13.55 -1.22 -10.00
C GLU A 99 -14.19 -2.57 -10.28
N MET A 100 -13.43 -3.49 -10.87
CA MET A 100 -13.93 -4.81 -11.28
C MET A 100 -14.16 -5.73 -10.08
N ARG A 101 -13.32 -5.61 -9.03
CA ARG A 101 -13.39 -6.42 -7.79
C ARG A 101 -13.65 -7.91 -8.07
N PHE A 102 -12.90 -8.44 -9.02
CA PHE A 102 -13.11 -9.80 -9.50
C PHE A 102 -12.72 -10.80 -8.42
N ALA A 103 -13.65 -11.69 -8.06
CA ALA A 103 -13.49 -12.69 -7.02
C ALA A 103 -13.59 -14.10 -7.62
N ASP A 104 -12.46 -14.77 -7.81
CA ASP A 104 -12.41 -16.18 -8.20
C ASP A 104 -11.99 -17.09 -7.03
N SER A 105 -11.56 -18.31 -7.35
CA SER A 105 -11.09 -19.28 -6.36
C SER A 105 -9.87 -18.80 -5.57
N GLU A 106 -8.94 -18.08 -6.19
CA GLU A 106 -7.75 -17.54 -5.53
C GLU A 106 -8.14 -16.41 -4.57
N GLU A 107 -9.03 -15.50 -4.97
CA GLU A 107 -9.57 -14.51 -4.02
C GLU A 107 -10.29 -15.17 -2.85
N ARG A 108 -10.99 -16.28 -3.07
CA ARG A 108 -11.65 -16.99 -1.98
C ARG A 108 -10.65 -17.56 -0.97
N GLU A 109 -9.59 -18.21 -1.47
CA GLU A 109 -8.51 -18.72 -0.61
C GLU A 109 -7.86 -17.59 0.20
N ASP A 110 -7.54 -16.48 -0.47
CA ASP A 110 -6.95 -15.31 0.20
C ASP A 110 -7.89 -14.68 1.22
N ALA A 111 -9.19 -14.61 0.95
CA ALA A 111 -10.19 -14.08 1.87
C ALA A 111 -10.26 -14.91 3.16
N GLU A 112 -10.20 -16.24 3.04
CA GLU A 112 -10.30 -17.19 4.15
C GLU A 112 -8.99 -17.31 4.97
N ALA A 113 -7.88 -16.73 4.50
CA ALA A 113 -6.55 -16.89 5.10
C ALA A 113 -6.37 -16.24 6.49
N ARG A 114 -7.21 -15.25 6.87
CA ARG A 114 -7.10 -14.50 8.14
C ARG A 114 -8.46 -14.38 8.85
N PRO A 115 -9.05 -15.50 9.32
CA PRO A 115 -10.41 -15.50 9.87
C PRO A 115 -10.53 -14.71 11.18
N ASP A 116 -9.42 -14.52 11.91
CA ASP A 116 -9.39 -13.76 13.16
C ASP A 116 -9.65 -12.26 12.99
N ILE A 117 -9.46 -11.73 11.77
CA ILE A 117 -9.74 -10.33 11.43
C ILE A 117 -11.21 -10.15 11.00
N ASP A 118 -11.87 -11.23 10.55
CA ASP A 118 -13.23 -11.19 10.00
C ASP A 118 -14.32 -11.26 11.09
N MET A 119 -14.00 -11.78 12.26
CA MET A 119 -14.97 -12.04 13.34
C MET A 119 -15.70 -10.80 13.89
N ASP A 120 -15.20 -9.60 13.61
CA ASP A 120 -15.82 -8.33 14.05
C ASP A 120 -16.92 -7.82 13.09
N GLN A 121 -17.25 -8.55 12.01
CA GLN A 121 -18.10 -8.06 10.91
C GLN A 121 -19.50 -8.70 10.81
N ASP A 122 -19.84 -9.65 11.70
CA ASP A 122 -21.15 -10.33 11.69
C ASP A 122 -22.28 -9.36 12.11
N THR A 123 -22.72 -8.53 11.17
CA THR A 123 -24.01 -7.83 11.25
C THR A 123 -24.89 -8.39 10.15
N GLU A 124 -25.79 -9.29 10.56
CA GLU A 124 -26.81 -9.89 9.69
C GLU A 124 -27.59 -8.80 8.94
N SER A 125 -27.68 -8.93 7.62
CA SER A 125 -28.39 -7.99 6.78
C SER A 125 -29.33 -8.74 5.85
N GLU A 126 -30.61 -8.39 5.91
CA GLU A 126 -31.71 -8.95 5.12
C GLU A 126 -31.69 -8.46 3.65
N ALA A 127 -30.65 -8.80 2.89
CA ALA A 127 -30.56 -8.47 1.47
C ALA A 127 -31.38 -9.43 0.59
N GLN A 128 -31.95 -8.92 -0.51
CA GLN A 128 -32.63 -9.74 -1.53
C GLN A 128 -31.62 -10.67 -2.23
N GLU A 129 -32.02 -11.89 -2.61
CA GLU A 129 -31.12 -12.97 -3.11
C GLU A 129 -30.12 -12.53 -4.21
N GLY A 130 -30.48 -11.59 -5.10
CA GLY A 130 -29.58 -11.07 -6.13
C GLY A 130 -28.62 -9.96 -5.67
N GLU A 131 -29.05 -9.11 -4.74
CA GLU A 131 -28.18 -8.11 -4.09
C GLU A 131 -27.21 -8.78 -3.11
N SER A 132 -27.64 -9.90 -2.50
CA SER A 132 -26.80 -10.75 -1.65
C SER A 132 -25.58 -11.25 -2.43
N LEU A 133 -25.75 -11.85 -3.62
CA LEU A 133 -24.63 -12.43 -4.37
C LEU A 133 -23.57 -11.41 -4.80
N LEU A 134 -23.98 -10.24 -5.30
CA LEU A 134 -23.01 -9.19 -5.68
C LEU A 134 -22.27 -8.64 -4.46
N ARG A 135 -22.99 -8.44 -3.36
CA ARG A 135 -22.40 -8.00 -2.10
C ARG A 135 -21.44 -9.04 -1.52
N ASP A 136 -21.79 -10.32 -1.57
CA ASP A 136 -20.94 -11.41 -1.12
C ASP A 136 -19.63 -11.46 -1.92
N MET A 137 -19.68 -11.23 -3.24
CA MET A 137 -18.50 -11.14 -4.09
C MET A 137 -17.64 -9.90 -3.76
N GLU A 138 -18.26 -8.75 -3.52
CA GLU A 138 -17.53 -7.54 -3.10
C GLU A 138 -16.85 -7.71 -1.74
N GLU A 139 -17.55 -8.27 -0.76
CA GLU A 139 -17.01 -8.54 0.59
C GLU A 139 -15.88 -9.59 0.53
N LEU A 140 -16.04 -10.63 -0.29
CA LEU A 140 -14.98 -11.61 -0.53
C LEU A 140 -13.74 -10.95 -1.12
N TRP A 141 -13.92 -10.12 -2.16
CA TRP A 141 -12.80 -9.40 -2.77
C TRP A 141 -12.12 -8.43 -1.79
N GLU A 142 -12.88 -7.69 -0.99
CA GLU A 142 -12.33 -6.75 0.01
C GLU A 142 -11.48 -7.47 1.06
N ARG A 143 -11.90 -8.67 1.50
CA ARG A 143 -11.13 -9.52 2.42
C ARG A 143 -9.88 -10.07 1.76
N ALA A 144 -9.98 -10.61 0.54
CA ALA A 144 -8.86 -11.10 -0.23
C ALA A 144 -7.79 -10.01 -0.42
N HIS A 145 -8.23 -8.84 -0.91
CA HIS A 145 -7.36 -7.70 -1.12
C HIS A 145 -6.70 -7.23 0.20
N ARG A 146 -7.48 -7.11 1.29
CA ARG A 146 -6.95 -6.78 2.62
C ARG A 146 -5.84 -7.73 3.02
N ASN A 147 -6.08 -9.03 2.94
CA ASN A 147 -5.13 -10.04 3.39
C ASN A 147 -3.84 -10.01 2.55
N ARG A 148 -3.94 -9.87 1.21
CA ARG A 148 -2.78 -9.65 0.34
C ARG A 148 -1.95 -8.42 0.73
N MET A 149 -2.60 -7.31 1.10
CA MET A 149 -1.90 -6.09 1.51
C MET A 149 -1.21 -6.24 2.86
N LEU A 150 -1.82 -6.96 3.80
CA LEU A 150 -1.20 -7.30 5.08
C LEU A 150 0.04 -8.17 4.86
N ASP A 151 -0.03 -9.16 3.98
CA ASP A 151 1.14 -10.00 3.61
C ASP A 151 2.27 -9.17 3.00
N GLN A 152 1.94 -8.19 2.13
CA GLN A 152 2.94 -7.27 1.61
C GLN A 152 3.55 -6.44 2.75
N ALA A 153 2.72 -5.84 3.61
CA ALA A 153 3.18 -5.02 4.73
C ALA A 153 4.11 -5.79 5.69
N GLU A 154 3.82 -7.06 5.97
CA GLU A 154 4.67 -7.94 6.78
C GLU A 154 6.07 -8.13 6.14
N LYS A 155 6.16 -8.24 4.82
CA LYS A 155 7.45 -8.26 4.10
C LYS A 155 8.20 -6.93 4.20
N TYR A 156 7.50 -5.80 4.34
CA TYR A 156 8.15 -4.50 4.54
C TYR A 156 8.68 -4.35 5.97
N VAL A 157 7.89 -4.63 7.01
CA VAL A 157 8.35 -4.49 8.41
C VAL A 157 9.52 -5.43 8.72
N ALA A 158 9.58 -6.61 8.08
CA ALA A 158 10.74 -7.49 8.18
C ALA A 158 12.07 -6.87 7.68
N ILE A 159 12.01 -5.86 6.80
CA ILE A 159 13.17 -5.13 6.26
C ILE A 159 13.41 -3.82 6.99
N PHE A 160 12.34 -3.18 7.45
CA PHE A 160 12.32 -1.87 8.09
C PHE A 160 12.01 -2.02 9.58
N PRO A 161 13.01 -2.19 10.45
CA PRO A 161 12.80 -2.57 11.85
C PRO A 161 12.11 -1.50 12.70
N LYS A 162 11.98 -0.27 12.19
CA LYS A 162 11.27 0.84 12.85
C LYS A 162 9.94 1.17 12.20
N LEU A 163 9.49 0.38 11.23
CA LEU A 163 8.26 0.65 10.51
C LEU A 163 7.07 0.45 11.44
N GLU A 164 6.37 1.54 11.74
CA GLU A 164 5.22 1.56 12.63
C GLU A 164 3.90 1.63 11.85
N TRP A 165 3.97 2.15 10.62
CA TRP A 165 2.80 2.39 9.79
C TRP A 165 3.11 2.24 8.31
N MET A 166 2.19 1.60 7.58
CA MET A 166 2.26 1.48 6.14
C MET A 166 0.90 1.75 5.49
N PHE A 167 0.92 2.30 4.29
CA PHE A 167 -0.25 2.40 3.42
C PHE A 167 0.07 1.83 2.04
N CYS A 168 -0.69 0.82 1.63
CA CYS A 168 -0.75 0.31 0.26
C CYS A 168 -2.12 -0.38 0.07
N GLY A 169 -2.54 -0.55 -1.18
CA GLY A 169 -3.83 -1.13 -1.54
C GLY A 169 -4.99 -0.32 -1.00
N GLN A 170 -4.84 1.00 -0.95
CA GLN A 170 -5.81 1.87 -0.30
C GLN A 170 -6.08 1.50 1.18
N ARG A 171 -5.15 0.84 1.88
CA ARG A 171 -5.35 0.38 3.26
C ARG A 171 -4.26 0.91 4.20
N PRO A 172 -4.62 1.66 5.26
CA PRO A 172 -3.71 1.99 6.34
C PRO A 172 -3.52 0.77 7.26
N MET A 173 -2.27 0.45 7.57
CA MET A 173 -1.89 -0.72 8.36
C MET A 173 -0.90 -0.31 9.45
N GLY A 174 -1.04 -0.94 10.61
CA GLY A 174 -0.08 -0.88 11.71
C GLY A 174 0.54 -2.27 11.93
N PHE A 175 1.43 -2.35 12.90
CA PHE A 175 2.12 -3.59 13.24
C PHE A 175 2.00 -3.90 14.73
N ILE A 176 1.85 -5.18 15.04
CA ILE A 176 1.88 -5.71 16.40
C ILE A 176 2.99 -6.74 16.51
N GLU A 177 3.70 -6.75 17.63
CA GLU A 177 4.73 -7.76 17.91
C GLU A 177 4.07 -9.09 18.31
N THR A 178 4.51 -10.17 17.68
CA THR A 178 4.08 -11.54 17.97
C THR A 178 5.29 -12.41 18.25
N LEU A 179 5.07 -13.65 18.70
CA LEU A 179 6.14 -14.62 18.92
C LEU A 179 6.91 -14.98 17.63
N GLU A 180 6.29 -14.78 16.47
CA GLU A 180 6.85 -15.12 15.15
C GLU A 180 7.42 -13.90 14.41
N GLY A 181 7.36 -12.71 15.02
CA GLY A 181 7.79 -11.43 14.45
C GLY A 181 6.66 -10.40 14.42
N SER A 182 6.84 -9.33 13.65
CA SER A 182 5.83 -8.28 13.52
C SER A 182 4.72 -8.71 12.56
N ARG A 183 3.46 -8.65 13.01
CA ARG A 183 2.26 -8.97 12.22
C ARG A 183 1.55 -7.69 11.81
N ALA A 184 1.11 -7.59 10.56
CA ALA A 184 0.35 -6.43 10.09
C ALA A 184 -1.11 -6.53 10.50
N VAL A 185 -1.71 -5.38 10.88
CA VAL A 185 -3.13 -5.25 11.21
C VAL A 185 -3.76 -4.07 10.48
N PRO A 186 -5.01 -4.19 9.99
CA PRO A 186 -5.70 -3.06 9.38
C PRO A 186 -6.06 -2.02 10.44
N LEU A 187 -5.90 -0.73 10.12
CA LEU A 187 -6.28 0.37 11.02
C LEU A 187 -7.70 0.91 10.75
N THR A 188 -8.30 0.49 9.64
CA THR A 188 -9.65 0.86 9.23
C THR A 188 -10.40 -0.37 8.74
N GLN A 189 -11.74 -0.36 8.86
CA GLN A 189 -12.58 -1.45 8.34
C GLN A 189 -12.50 -1.52 6.80
N GLY A 190 -12.71 -0.39 6.14
CA GLY A 190 -12.65 -0.25 4.68
C GLY A 190 -11.35 0.35 4.17
N ARG A 191 -11.29 0.54 2.85
CA ARG A 191 -10.25 1.29 2.14
C ARG A 191 -10.34 2.80 2.44
N ASP A 192 -9.21 3.51 2.30
CA ASP A 192 -9.04 4.96 2.46
C ASP A 192 -8.27 5.52 1.25
N GLU A 193 -8.46 6.79 0.90
CA GLU A 193 -7.72 7.48 -0.17
C GLU A 193 -6.34 8.01 0.27
N CYS A 194 -5.85 7.59 1.44
CA CYS A 194 -4.69 8.14 2.15
C CYS A 194 -4.81 9.64 2.50
N ARG A 195 -5.89 10.32 2.10
CA ARG A 195 -6.02 11.78 2.23
C ARG A 195 -6.06 12.21 3.68
N THR A 196 -6.78 11.46 4.50
CA THR A 196 -6.92 11.64 5.95
C THR A 196 -5.55 11.56 6.63
N TYR A 197 -4.77 10.53 6.29
CA TYR A 197 -3.45 10.29 6.86
C TYR A 197 -2.38 11.25 6.32
N ARG A 198 -2.42 11.58 5.04
CA ARG A 198 -1.45 12.51 4.44
C ARG A 198 -1.50 13.88 5.09
N GLN A 199 -2.70 14.36 5.44
CA GLN A 199 -2.88 15.62 6.15
C GLN A 199 -2.49 15.56 7.63
N ALA A 200 -2.68 14.42 8.29
CA ALA A 200 -2.36 14.24 9.70
C ALA A 200 -0.86 13.97 9.96
N ILE A 201 -0.18 13.27 9.04
CA ILE A 201 1.19 12.76 9.24
C ILE A 201 2.26 13.70 8.67
N PHE A 202 2.00 14.36 7.53
CA PHE A 202 3.00 15.17 6.81
C PHE A 202 2.84 16.69 7.01
N ARG A 203 1.92 17.14 7.89
CA ARG A 203 2.01 18.50 8.41
C ARG A 203 3.19 18.51 9.39
N GLY A 204 4.32 19.08 8.96
CA GLY A 204 5.37 19.44 9.90
C GLY A 204 4.73 20.23 11.04
N SER A 205 5.03 19.85 12.28
CA SER A 205 4.66 20.63 13.45
C SER A 205 5.11 22.07 13.20
N CYS A 206 4.16 23.00 13.07
CA CYS A 206 4.47 24.42 13.06
C CYS A 206 5.09 24.85 14.39
#